data_AF-A0A9X3WV79-F1
#
_entry.id   AF-A0A9X3WV79-F1
#
_cell.length_a   1.000
_cell.length_b   1.000
_cell.length_c   1.000
_cell.angle_alpha   90.00
_cell.angle_beta   90.00
_cell.angle_gamma   90.00
#
_symmetry.space_group_name_H-M   'P 1'
#
loop_
_entity.id
_entity.type
_entity.pdbx_description
1 polymer ?
#
loop_
_entity_poly.entity_id
_entity_poly.type
_entity_poly.pdbx_seq_one_letter_code
_entity_poly.pdbx_strand_id
1 'polypeptide(L)'
;MTNPIVCDHMNEASRCLTKINEQLSHYLDEHYMEKLLHEEGSKNRAYYKEVLKALRRLEVISDEALDAVKKNLRSNCEQEQMAKKTLYGIYHKCILEFYAPKNDSWYEDSRASYTRSESIRFRNMPPRSVAQLVYTLDRSFQIMRDQFSDYESIETGTSPIRKHNSASIKQNS
;
A
#
# COMPACT_ATOMS: atom_id res chain seq x y z
N MET A 1 -10.51 -9.69 -24.67
CA MET A 1 -10.81 -8.24 -24.56
C MET A 1 -10.14 -7.76 -23.28
N THR A 2 -9.25 -6.79 -23.37
CA THR A 2 -8.60 -6.18 -22.19
C THR A 2 -9.66 -5.48 -21.33
N ASN A 3 -9.71 -5.79 -20.04
CA ASN A 3 -10.58 -5.09 -19.12
C ASN A 3 -9.96 -3.71 -18.81
N PRO A 4 -10.58 -2.60 -19.24
CA PRO A 4 -9.99 -1.27 -19.11
C PRO A 4 -9.74 -0.90 -17.65
N ILE A 5 -10.62 -1.34 -16.73
CA ILE A 5 -10.50 -1.07 -15.29
C ILE A 5 -9.21 -1.68 -14.72
N VAL A 6 -8.89 -2.92 -15.11
CA VAL A 6 -7.68 -3.60 -14.62
C VAL A 6 -6.41 -2.89 -15.13
N CYS A 7 -6.44 -2.40 -16.37
CA CYS A 7 -5.34 -1.63 -16.93
C CYS A 7 -5.19 -0.25 -16.25
N ASP A 8 -6.30 0.41 -15.95
CA ASP A 8 -6.31 1.68 -15.21
C ASP A 8 -5.73 1.51 -13.80
N HIS A 9 -6.13 0.46 -13.09
CA HIS A 9 -5.56 0.11 -11.78
C HIS A 9 -4.05 -0.17 -11.86
N MET A 10 -3.58 -0.82 -12.93
CA MET A 10 -2.14 -1.02 -13.16
C MET A 10 -1.40 0.29 -13.39
N ASN A 11 -1.97 1.21 -14.16
CA ASN A 11 -1.38 2.52 -14.36
C ASN A 11 -1.28 3.31 -13.05
N GLU A 12 -2.32 3.28 -12.22
CA GLU A 12 -2.28 3.96 -10.93
C GLU A 12 -1.30 3.29 -9.96
N ALA A 13 -1.23 1.95 -9.93
CA ALA A 13 -0.21 1.22 -9.18
C ALA A 13 1.19 1.69 -9.58
N SER A 14 1.46 1.78 -10.89
CA SER A 14 2.76 2.22 -11.40
C SER A 14 3.10 3.64 -10.94
N ARG A 15 2.13 4.57 -10.98
CA ARG A 15 2.32 5.96 -10.54
C ARG A 15 2.60 6.05 -9.05
N CYS A 16 1.79 5.38 -8.24
CA CYS A 16 1.94 5.38 -6.79
C CYS A 16 3.25 4.73 -6.34
N LEU A 17 3.58 3.55 -6.87
CA LEU A 17 4.80 2.82 -6.52
C LEU A 17 6.06 3.57 -6.96
N THR A 18 6.05 4.21 -8.13
CA THR A 18 7.18 5.07 -8.56
C THR A 18 7.42 6.18 -7.54
N LYS A 19 6.37 6.90 -7.15
CA LYS A 19 6.46 7.97 -6.16
C LYS A 19 6.92 7.46 -4.78
N ILE A 20 6.41 6.31 -4.34
CA ILE A 20 6.82 5.67 -3.08
C ILE A 20 8.32 5.34 -3.10
N ASN A 21 8.82 4.73 -4.17
CA ASN A 21 10.23 4.36 -4.28
C ASN A 21 11.13 5.60 -4.33
N GLU A 22 10.76 6.64 -5.07
CA GLU A 22 11.49 7.91 -5.10
C GLU A 22 11.60 8.53 -3.70
N GLN A 23 10.49 8.53 -2.94
CA GLN A 23 10.46 9.08 -1.57
C GLN A 23 11.26 8.24 -0.57
N LEU A 24 11.17 6.91 -0.66
CA LEU A 24 11.90 5.99 0.21
C LEU A 24 13.40 6.05 -0.07
N SER A 25 13.81 5.93 -1.33
CA SER A 25 15.22 5.97 -1.74
C SER A 25 15.86 7.29 -1.34
N HIS A 26 15.24 8.43 -1.70
CA HIS A 26 15.74 9.74 -1.30
C HIS A 26 15.88 9.88 0.22
N TYR A 27 14.89 9.39 0.98
CA TYR A 27 14.98 9.45 2.44
C TYR A 27 16.11 8.59 2.99
N LEU A 28 16.22 7.34 2.53
CA LEU A 28 17.18 6.35 3.02
C LEU A 28 18.63 6.69 2.64
N ASP A 29 18.83 7.39 1.53
CA ASP A 29 20.15 7.89 1.11
C ASP A 29 20.65 9.06 1.99
N GLU A 30 19.73 9.87 2.51
CA GLU A 30 20.09 11.07 3.27
C GLU A 30 20.02 10.91 4.80
N HIS A 31 19.46 9.81 5.31
CA HIS A 31 19.20 9.61 6.74
C HIS A 31 19.92 8.38 7.31
N TYR A 32 20.85 8.64 8.24
CA TYR A 32 21.59 7.64 8.99
C TYR A 32 21.37 7.81 10.50
N MET A 33 21.75 6.79 11.28
CA MET A 33 21.41 6.66 12.70
C MET A 33 21.76 7.90 13.53
N GLU A 34 22.98 8.44 13.37
CA GLU A 34 23.40 9.61 14.13
C GLU A 34 22.55 10.84 13.78
N LYS A 35 22.24 11.07 12.49
CA LYS A 35 21.37 12.18 12.06
C LYS A 35 19.99 12.08 12.74
N LEU A 36 19.38 10.89 12.75
CA LEU A 36 18.08 10.66 13.41
C LEU A 36 18.13 10.91 14.92
N LEU A 37 19.24 10.57 15.58
CA LEU A 37 19.43 10.82 17.01
C LEU A 37 19.59 12.30 17.34
N HIS A 38 19.87 13.17 16.37
CA HIS A 38 19.85 14.62 16.58
C HIS A 38 18.45 15.23 16.45
N GLU A 39 17.52 14.57 15.74
CA GLU A 39 16.14 15.04 15.59
C GLU A 39 15.26 14.86 16.84
N GLU A 40 14.21 15.68 16.99
CA GLU A 40 13.15 15.43 17.98
C GLU A 40 12.61 14.00 17.88
N GLY A 41 12.30 13.37 19.01
CA GLY A 41 11.81 11.99 19.07
C GLY A 41 12.23 11.29 20.35
N SER A 42 11.95 9.99 20.47
CA SER A 42 12.25 9.20 21.67
C SER A 42 13.75 8.99 21.94
N LYS A 43 14.62 9.29 20.96
CA LYS A 43 16.09 9.06 21.02
C LYS A 43 16.47 7.59 21.30
N ASN A 44 15.52 6.67 21.14
CA ASN A 44 15.75 5.26 21.37
C ASN A 44 16.42 4.65 20.13
N ARG A 45 17.74 4.45 20.20
CA ARG A 45 18.55 3.90 19.11
C ARG A 45 18.05 2.53 18.60
N ALA A 46 17.59 1.65 19.49
CA ALA A 46 17.06 0.35 19.10
C ALA A 46 15.78 0.50 18.28
N TYR A 47 14.86 1.35 18.73
CA TYR A 47 13.63 1.65 18.01
C TYR A 47 13.91 2.29 16.64
N TYR A 48 14.80 3.29 16.56
CA TYR A 48 15.14 3.93 15.28
C TYR A 48 15.77 2.96 14.30
N LYS A 49 16.54 1.98 14.79
CA LYS A 49 17.09 0.90 13.95
C LYS A 49 15.97 0.03 13.37
N GLU A 50 14.96 -0.30 14.17
CA GLU A 50 13.81 -1.05 13.70
C GLU A 50 12.97 -0.27 12.67
N VAL A 51 12.76 1.03 12.89
CA VAL A 51 12.09 1.90 11.90
C VAL A 51 12.85 1.90 10.57
N LEU A 52 14.16 2.16 10.58
CA LEU A 52 14.96 2.17 9.36
C LEU A 52 14.99 0.80 8.68
N LYS A 53 14.93 -0.30 9.44
CA LYS A 53 14.83 -1.65 8.88
C LYS A 53 13.48 -1.89 8.20
N ALA A 54 12.39 -1.42 8.79
CA ALA A 54 11.06 -1.49 8.19
C ALA A 54 10.98 -0.67 6.89
N LEU A 55 11.52 0.56 6.88
CA LEU A 55 11.56 1.41 5.68
C LEU A 55 12.34 0.76 4.53
N ARG A 56 13.53 0.19 4.80
CA ARG A 56 14.31 -0.53 3.78
C ARG A 56 13.58 -1.76 3.24
N ARG A 57 12.88 -2.48 4.11
CA ARG A 57 12.09 -3.63 3.67
C ARG A 57 10.93 -3.19 2.77
N LEU A 58 10.26 -2.11 3.14
CA LEU A 58 9.16 -1.54 2.36
C LEU A 58 9.62 -1.06 0.99
N GLU A 59 10.80 -0.44 0.91
CA GLU A 59 11.41 -0.02 -0.36
C GLU A 59 11.62 -1.20 -1.30
N VAL A 60 12.24 -2.28 -0.81
CA VAL A 60 12.45 -3.51 -1.61
C VAL A 60 11.13 -4.10 -2.10
N ILE A 61 10.12 -4.20 -1.22
CA ILE A 61 8.81 -4.76 -1.59
C ILE A 61 8.10 -3.89 -2.61
N SER A 62 8.21 -2.57 -2.48
CA SER A 62 7.58 -1.60 -3.39
C SER A 62 8.27 -1.59 -4.76
N ASP A 63 9.58 -1.80 -4.80
CA ASP A 63 10.35 -1.97 -6.04
C ASP A 63 10.02 -3.27 -6.78
N GLU A 64 9.96 -4.40 -6.07
CA GLU A 64 9.51 -5.67 -6.64
C GLU A 64 8.07 -5.57 -7.20
N ALA A 65 7.19 -4.86 -6.48
CA ALA A 65 5.83 -4.57 -6.94
C ALA A 65 5.82 -3.72 -8.21
N LEU A 66 6.63 -2.66 -8.27
CA LEU A 66 6.73 -1.77 -9.44
C LEU A 66 7.20 -2.52 -10.68
N ASP A 67 8.20 -3.38 -10.54
CA ASP A 67 8.70 -4.22 -11.63
C ASP A 67 7.64 -5.19 -12.16
N ALA A 68 6.86 -5.79 -11.27
CA ALA A 68 5.74 -6.64 -11.64
C ALA A 68 4.66 -5.86 -12.42
N VAL A 69 4.33 -4.63 -12.00
CA VAL A 69 3.38 -3.74 -12.70
C VAL A 69 3.91 -3.37 -14.08
N LYS A 70 5.16 -2.90 -14.17
CA LYS A 70 5.79 -2.51 -15.44
C LYS A 70 5.81 -3.66 -16.44
N LYS A 71 6.04 -4.90 -15.98
CA LYS A 71 5.97 -6.08 -16.84
C LYS A 71 4.58 -6.29 -17.44
N ASN A 72 3.51 -6.12 -16.66
CA ASN A 72 2.13 -6.25 -17.15
C ASN A 72 1.75 -5.12 -18.12
N LEU A 73 2.16 -3.88 -17.81
CA LEU A 73 1.90 -2.71 -18.66
C LEU A 73 2.60 -2.79 -20.03
N ARG A 74 3.81 -3.35 -20.10
CA ARG A 74 4.50 -3.59 -21.38
C ARG A 74 3.73 -4.52 -22.33
N SER A 75 2.88 -5.39 -21.78
CA SER A 75 1.99 -6.28 -22.52
C SER A 75 0.55 -5.73 -22.61
N ASN A 76 0.35 -4.41 -22.42
CA ASN A 76 -0.95 -3.74 -22.50
C ASN A 76 -2.07 -4.41 -21.68
N CYS A 77 -1.71 -5.06 -20.56
CA CYS A 77 -2.64 -5.85 -19.75
C CYS A 77 -3.46 -6.90 -20.53
N GLU A 78 -2.92 -7.46 -21.62
CA GLU A 78 -3.61 -8.45 -22.47
C GLU A 78 -4.04 -9.70 -21.67
N GLN A 79 -3.26 -10.08 -20.66
CA GLN A 79 -3.54 -11.21 -19.79
C GLN A 79 -4.19 -10.73 -18.48
N GLU A 80 -5.50 -10.50 -18.52
CA GLU A 80 -6.27 -9.98 -17.38
C GLU A 80 -6.02 -10.76 -16.08
N GLN A 81 -5.95 -12.10 -16.13
CA GLN A 81 -5.71 -12.92 -14.95
C GLN A 81 -4.34 -12.67 -14.30
N MET A 82 -3.29 -12.45 -15.10
CA MET A 82 -1.97 -12.13 -14.57
C MET A 82 -1.94 -10.73 -13.96
N ALA A 83 -2.66 -9.79 -14.56
CA ALA A 83 -2.78 -8.44 -14.05
C ALA A 83 -3.53 -8.44 -12.70
N LYS A 84 -4.67 -9.11 -12.60
CA LYS A 84 -5.41 -9.27 -11.34
C LYS A 84 -4.58 -9.95 -10.25
N LYS A 85 -3.84 -11.01 -10.59
CA LYS A 85 -2.91 -11.69 -9.66
C LYS A 85 -1.81 -10.75 -9.17
N THR A 86 -1.31 -9.87 -10.04
CA THR A 86 -0.29 -8.88 -9.69
C THR A 86 -0.88 -7.85 -8.71
N LEU A 87 -2.06 -7.29 -8.99
CA LEU A 87 -2.74 -6.34 -8.08
C LEU A 87 -3.07 -6.97 -6.72
N TYR A 88 -3.52 -8.23 -6.71
CA TYR A 88 -3.72 -9.01 -5.48
C TYR A 88 -2.42 -9.11 -4.67
N GLY A 89 -1.30 -9.44 -5.33
CA GLY A 89 0.01 -9.50 -4.70
C GLY A 89 0.45 -8.17 -4.10
N ILE A 90 0.21 -7.06 -4.81
CA ILE A 90 0.51 -5.70 -4.33
C ILE A 90 -0.29 -5.39 -3.08
N TYR A 91 -1.58 -5.70 -3.08
CA TYR A 91 -2.44 -5.51 -1.91
C TYR A 91 -1.89 -6.28 -0.70
N HIS A 92 -1.74 -7.59 -0.81
CA HIS A 92 -1.40 -8.43 0.34
C HIS A 92 0.06 -8.37 0.80
N LYS A 93 0.99 -7.94 -0.07
CA LYS A 93 2.41 -7.86 0.29
C LYS A 93 2.91 -6.44 0.49
N CYS A 94 2.53 -5.50 -0.36
CA CYS A 94 3.06 -4.14 -0.33
C CYS A 94 2.20 -3.23 0.54
N ILE A 95 0.88 -3.20 0.29
CA ILE A 95 -0.04 -2.33 1.04
C ILE A 95 -0.12 -2.79 2.49
N LEU A 96 -0.33 -4.08 2.75
CA LEU A 96 -0.41 -4.59 4.12
C LEU A 96 0.92 -4.43 4.89
N GLU A 97 2.07 -4.55 4.23
CA GLU A 97 3.35 -4.31 4.89
C GLU A 97 3.50 -2.86 5.38
N PHE A 98 2.95 -1.89 4.64
CA PHE A 98 2.96 -0.49 5.08
C PHE A 98 2.06 -0.28 6.31
N TYR A 99 0.86 -0.85 6.32
CA TYR A 99 -0.09 -0.64 7.44
C TYR A 99 0.20 -1.51 8.67
N ALA A 100 0.94 -2.62 8.50
CA ALA A 100 1.39 -3.50 9.58
C ALA A 100 2.80 -4.05 9.29
N PRO A 101 3.85 -3.21 9.43
CA PRO A 101 5.24 -3.64 9.27
C PRO A 101 5.60 -4.77 10.22
N LYS A 102 6.38 -5.74 9.74
CA LYS A 102 6.68 -6.99 10.47
C LYS A 102 7.28 -6.83 11.88
N ASN A 103 7.90 -5.70 12.19
CA ASN A 103 8.51 -5.44 13.49
C ASN A 103 7.70 -4.49 14.38
N ASP A 104 6.47 -4.15 13.97
CA ASP A 104 5.53 -3.28 14.68
C ASP A 104 6.15 -1.93 15.08
N SER A 105 6.98 -1.35 14.20
CA SER A 105 7.54 -0.02 14.44
C SER A 105 6.48 1.08 14.35
N TRP A 106 5.50 0.89 13.47
CA TRP A 106 4.24 1.63 13.41
C TRP A 106 3.11 0.68 13.03
N TYR A 107 1.86 1.10 13.11
CA TYR A 107 0.70 0.29 12.75
C TYR A 107 -0.51 1.17 12.45
N GLU A 108 -1.51 0.63 11.75
CA GLU A 108 -2.78 1.31 11.51
C GLU A 108 -3.72 1.26 12.74
N ASP A 109 -4.26 2.43 13.10
CA ASP A 109 -5.38 2.58 14.04
C ASP A 109 -6.69 2.47 13.28
N SER A 110 -7.34 1.30 13.38
CA SER A 110 -8.62 1.01 12.73
C SER A 110 -9.77 1.96 13.12
N ARG A 111 -9.59 2.75 14.20
CA ARG A 111 -10.57 3.74 14.68
C ARG A 111 -10.34 5.14 14.12
N ALA A 112 -9.25 5.38 13.39
CA ALA A 112 -8.91 6.70 12.85
C ALA A 112 -9.97 7.24 11.87
N SER A 113 -10.68 6.34 11.16
CA SER A 113 -11.81 6.66 10.28
C SER A 113 -12.94 7.42 10.98
N TYR A 114 -13.17 7.16 12.27
CA TYR A 114 -14.20 7.84 13.06
C TYR A 114 -13.79 9.21 13.58
N THR A 115 -12.48 9.52 13.59
CA THR A 115 -11.94 10.70 14.28
C THR A 115 -11.28 11.71 13.34
N ARG A 116 -11.21 11.43 12.02
CA ARG A 116 -10.40 12.20 11.04
C ARG A 116 -8.96 12.42 11.51
N SER A 117 -8.43 11.48 12.29
CA SER A 117 -7.04 11.51 12.74
C SER A 117 -6.16 10.72 11.78
N GLU A 118 -4.85 10.92 11.89
CA GLU A 118 -3.87 10.11 11.15
C GLU A 118 -4.10 8.62 11.46
N SER A 119 -4.17 7.82 10.39
CA SER A 119 -4.39 6.37 10.46
C SER A 119 -3.20 5.65 11.07
N ILE A 120 -1.99 6.21 11.00
CA ILE A 120 -0.77 5.56 11.45
C ILE A 120 -0.42 5.96 12.88
N ARG A 121 -0.11 4.97 13.72
CA ARG A 121 0.42 5.11 15.07
C ARG A 121 1.83 4.56 15.14
N PHE A 122 2.70 5.24 15.87
CA PHE A 122 4.06 4.79 16.12
C PHE A 122 4.17 4.12 17.49
N ARG A 123 4.95 3.04 17.58
CA ARG A 123 5.18 2.33 18.85
C ARG A 123 5.85 3.23 19.89
N ASN A 124 6.81 4.03 19.44
CA ASN A 124 7.47 5.08 20.22
C ASN A 124 7.49 6.38 19.40
N MET A 125 7.71 7.53 20.03
CA MET A 125 7.86 8.80 19.31
C MET A 125 9.00 8.71 18.26
N PRO A 126 8.69 8.74 16.96
CA PRO A 126 9.68 8.63 15.89
C PRO A 126 10.49 9.93 15.74
N PRO A 127 11.63 9.89 15.01
CA PRO A 127 12.21 11.10 14.48
C PRO A 127 11.18 11.88 13.67
N ARG A 128 11.21 13.22 13.74
CA ARG A 128 10.26 14.07 13.00
C ARG A 128 10.27 13.77 11.51
N SER A 129 11.44 13.57 10.90
CA SER A 129 11.58 13.26 9.48
C SER A 129 10.95 11.92 9.09
N VAL A 130 11.05 10.91 9.97
CA VAL A 130 10.38 9.61 9.78
C VAL A 130 8.87 9.78 9.77
N ALA A 131 8.31 10.52 10.75
CA ALA A 131 6.87 10.72 10.83
C ALA A 131 6.34 11.38 9.54
N GLN A 132 7.02 12.44 9.09
CA GLN A 132 6.68 13.14 7.85
C GLN A 132 6.72 12.22 6.63
N LEU A 133 7.75 11.37 6.52
CA LEU A 133 7.84 10.38 5.44
C LEU A 133 6.64 9.42 5.48
N VAL A 134 6.39 8.77 6.62
CA VAL A 134 5.33 7.77 6.75
C VAL A 134 3.96 8.37 6.44
N TYR A 135 3.65 9.58 6.91
CA TYR A 135 2.39 10.25 6.55
C TYR A 135 2.31 10.68 5.08
N THR A 136 3.46 10.96 4.46
CA THR A 136 3.50 11.25 3.02
C THR A 136 3.23 9.99 2.20
N LEU A 137 3.82 8.87 2.60
CA LEU A 137 3.62 7.55 1.99
C LEU A 137 2.17 7.06 2.16
N ASP A 138 1.57 7.29 3.33
CA ASP A 138 0.19 6.88 3.63
C ASP A 138 -0.79 7.37 2.56
N ARG A 139 -0.62 8.59 2.03
CA ARG A 139 -1.49 9.10 0.96
C ARG A 139 -1.43 8.24 -0.30
N SER A 140 -0.24 7.80 -0.71
CA SER A 140 -0.06 6.95 -1.90
C SER A 140 -0.54 5.52 -1.65
N PHE A 141 -0.32 4.98 -0.45
CA PHE A 141 -0.85 3.69 -0.06
C PHE A 141 -2.38 3.68 0.05
N GLN A 142 -2.98 4.75 0.56
CA GLN A 142 -4.43 4.90 0.64
C GLN A 142 -5.07 4.91 -0.75
N ILE A 143 -4.50 5.65 -1.72
CA ILE A 143 -4.99 5.66 -3.11
C ILE A 143 -5.01 4.25 -3.69
N MET A 144 -3.91 3.51 -3.54
CA MET A 144 -3.84 2.11 -4.01
C MET A 144 -4.84 1.22 -3.27
N ARG A 145 -4.96 1.37 -1.94
CA ARG A 145 -5.87 0.56 -1.13
C ARG A 145 -7.33 0.76 -1.52
N ASP A 146 -7.74 2.01 -1.74
CA ASP A 146 -9.12 2.35 -2.12
C ASP A 146 -9.46 1.77 -3.50
N GLN A 147 -8.55 1.93 -4.47
CA GLN A 147 -8.75 1.41 -5.82
C GLN A 147 -8.67 -0.12 -5.89
N PHE A 148 -7.89 -0.74 -5.02
CA PHE A 148 -7.65 -2.18 -5.06
C PHE A 148 -8.49 -2.96 -4.04
N SER A 149 -9.52 -2.33 -3.46
CA SER A 149 -10.43 -2.95 -2.49
C SER A 149 -11.05 -4.26 -2.99
N ASP A 150 -11.41 -4.36 -4.27
CA ASP A 150 -11.90 -5.60 -4.88
C ASP A 150 -10.88 -6.75 -4.86
N TYR A 151 -9.58 -6.46 -4.72
CA TYR A 151 -8.51 -7.45 -4.68
C TYR A 151 -8.15 -7.89 -3.25
N GLU A 152 -8.81 -7.37 -2.22
CA GLU A 152 -8.60 -7.78 -0.82
C GLU A 152 -9.04 -9.22 -0.55
N SER A 153 -10.09 -9.68 -1.23
CA SER A 153 -10.75 -10.97 -0.95
C SER A 153 -10.67 -11.98 -2.11
N ILE A 154 -10.24 -11.55 -3.30
CA ILE A 154 -10.26 -12.41 -4.49
C ILE A 154 -8.88 -13.05 -4.66
N GLU A 155 -8.64 -14.13 -3.92
CA GLU A 155 -7.64 -15.12 -4.33
C GLU A 155 -8.16 -15.75 -5.63
N THR A 156 -7.35 -15.76 -6.68
CA THR A 156 -7.76 -16.17 -8.04
C THR A 156 -8.46 -17.55 -8.05
N GLY A 157 -9.80 -17.58 -8.18
CA GLY A 157 -10.55 -18.84 -8.26
C GLY A 157 -12.08 -18.79 -8.21
N THR A 158 -12.72 -17.76 -7.65
CA THR A 158 -14.19 -17.71 -7.56
C THR A 158 -14.75 -16.37 -8.01
N SER A 159 -15.59 -16.40 -9.06
CA SER A 159 -16.34 -15.26 -9.58
C SER A 159 -17.16 -14.58 -8.49
N PRO A 160 -17.19 -13.23 -8.44
CA PRO A 160 -18.20 -12.53 -7.66
C PRO A 160 -19.57 -12.76 -8.31
N ILE A 161 -20.50 -13.30 -7.52
CA ILE A 161 -21.91 -13.43 -7.88
C ILE A 161 -22.42 -12.03 -8.29
N ARG A 162 -22.84 -11.89 -9.55
CA ARG A 162 -23.64 -10.74 -10.00
C ARG A 162 -24.83 -10.59 -9.06
N LYS A 163 -24.91 -9.47 -8.34
CA LYS A 163 -26.19 -8.97 -7.84
C LYS A 163 -26.99 -8.48 -9.04
N HIS A 164 -27.71 -9.39 -9.70
CA HIS A 164 -28.77 -9.00 -10.62
C HIS A 164 -29.93 -8.45 -9.78
N ASN A 165 -30.21 -7.17 -9.97
CA ASN A 165 -31.53 -6.61 -9.72
C ASN A 165 -32.55 -7.39 -10.54
N SER A 166 -33.60 -7.89 -9.89
CA SER A 166 -34.90 -8.12 -10.51
C SER A 166 -35.98 -7.68 -9.54
N ALA A 167 -36.46 -6.46 -9.75
CA ALA A 167 -37.76 -6.02 -9.29
C ALA A 167 -38.86 -6.70 -10.11
N SER A 168 -40.00 -6.92 -9.45
CA SER A 168 -41.35 -7.19 -9.97
C SER A 168 -41.67 -8.64 -10.39
N ILE A 169 -42.62 -9.27 -9.69
CA ILE A 169 -44.06 -9.33 -10.06
C ILE A 169 -44.81 -10.00 -8.90
N LYS A 170 -45.73 -9.27 -8.25
CA LYS A 170 -46.76 -9.85 -7.38
C LYS A 170 -47.78 -10.56 -8.28
N GLN A 171 -48.05 -11.83 -8.00
CA GLN A 171 -49.05 -12.63 -8.67
C GLN A 171 -50.46 -12.33 -8.13
N ASN A 172 -51.42 -12.32 -9.04
CA ASN A 172 -52.86 -12.43 -8.78
C ASN A 172 -53.18 -13.75 -8.07
N SER A 173 -53.99 -13.67 -7.00
CA SER A 173 -55.13 -14.55 -6.71
C SER A 173 -56.01 -13.86 -5.68
#